data_AF-A0A6P0T4Z8-F1
#
_entry.id   AF-A0A6P0T4Z8-F1
#
_cell.length_a   1.000
_cell.length_b   1.000
_cell.length_c   1.000
_cell.angle_alpha   90.00
_cell.angle_beta   90.00
_cell.angle_gamma   90.00
#
_symmetry.space_group_name_H-M   'P 1'
#
loop_
_entity.id
_entity.type
_entity.pdbx_description
1 polymer ?
#
loop_
_entity_poly.entity_id
_entity_poly.type
_entity_poly.pdbx_seq_one_letter_code
_entity_poly.pdbx_strand_id
1 'polypeptide(L)' 'VSVNDESTAELMGQFYQEFTQQNVTKAEALRRAQLTLLKNDQFSHPYYWAPFVIIGDWR' A
#
# COMPACT_ATOMS: atom_id res chain seq x y z
N VAL A 1 -14.17 15.82 4.68
CA VAL A 1 -13.73 14.73 3.79
C VAL A 1 -12.39 14.26 4.30
N SER A 2 -12.35 13.02 4.76
CA SER A 2 -11.27 12.45 5.56
C SER A 2 -10.07 12.14 4.66
N VAL A 3 -8.96 12.86 4.85
CA VAL A 3 -7.69 12.67 4.12
C VAL A 3 -7.15 11.22 4.29
N ASN A 4 -7.58 10.52 5.34
CA ASN A 4 -7.27 9.10 5.56
C ASN A 4 -8.02 8.13 4.63
N ASP A 5 -9.22 8.48 4.14
CA ASP A 5 -10.01 7.55 3.32
C ASP A 5 -9.50 7.50 1.87
N GLU A 6 -9.08 8.64 1.31
CA GLU A 6 -8.50 8.72 -0.03
C GLU A 6 -7.15 8.01 -0.12
N SER A 7 -6.25 8.27 0.85
CA SER A 7 -4.94 7.61 0.91
C SER A 7 -5.06 6.10 1.12
N THR A 8 -6.02 5.65 1.94
CA THR A 8 -6.29 4.23 2.16
C THR A 8 -6.91 3.57 0.92
N ALA A 9 -7.81 4.25 0.22
CA ALA A 9 -8.40 3.75 -1.02
C ALA A 9 -7.36 3.60 -2.13
N GLU A 10 -6.45 4.57 -2.28
CA GLU A 10 -5.30 4.51 -3.19
C GLU A 10 -4.36 3.34 -2.84
N LEU A 11 -4.01 3.19 -1.56
CA LEU A 11 -3.15 2.10 -1.07
C LEU A 11 -3.77 0.72 -1.38
N MET A 12 -5.05 0.55 -1.05
CA MET A 12 -5.76 -0.70 -1.28
C MET A 12 -5.97 -0.98 -2.77
N GLY A 13 -6.27 0.04 -3.58
CA GLY A 13 -6.38 -0.08 -5.03
C GLY A 13 -5.08 -0.59 -5.65
N GLN A 14 -3.95 0.02 -5.31
CA GLN A 14 -2.65 -0.44 -5.78
C GLN A 14 -2.25 -1.80 -5.23
N PHE A 15 -2.53 -2.08 -3.96
CA PHE A 15 -2.28 -3.39 -3.37
C PHE A 15 -2.99 -4.50 -4.15
N TYR A 16 -4.29 -4.33 -4.46
CA TYR A 16 -5.03 -5.32 -5.26
C TYR A 16 -4.53 -5.40 -6.70
N GLN A 17 -4.10 -4.28 -7.28
CA GLN A 17 -3.55 -4.22 -8.64
C GLN A 17 -2.18 -4.92 -8.75
N GLU A 18 -1.34 -4.83 -7.71
CA GLU A 18 -0.07 -5.58 -7.62
C GLU A 18 -0.32 -7.05 -7.26
N PHE A 19 -1.29 -7.33 -6.38
CA PHE A 19 -1.64 -8.69 -5.98
C PHE A 19 -2.32 -9.50 -7.10
N THR A 20 -3.00 -8.84 -8.02
CA THR A 20 -3.56 -9.49 -9.22
C THR A 20 -2.50 -9.84 -10.27
N GLN A 21 -1.26 -9.35 -10.13
CA GLN A 21 -0.15 -9.82 -10.96
C GLN A 21 0.29 -11.21 -10.50
N GLN A 22 0.30 -12.17 -11.43
CA GLN A 22 0.78 -13.53 -11.14
C GLN A 22 2.25 -13.48 -10.69
N ASN A 23 2.58 -14.24 -9.63
CA ASN A 23 3.88 -14.30 -8.93
C ASN A 23 4.22 -13.17 -7.93
N VAL A 24 3.27 -12.33 -7.52
CA VAL A 24 3.52 -11.35 -6.45
C VAL A 24 3.00 -11.88 -5.11
N THR A 25 3.89 -12.00 -4.11
CA THR A 25 3.48 -12.34 -2.74
C THR A 25 2.76 -11.15 -2.10
N LYS A 26 1.88 -11.39 -1.11
CA LYS A 26 1.20 -10.28 -0.40
C LYS A 26 2.19 -9.27 0.19
N ALA A 27 3.35 -9.74 0.66
CA ALA A 27 4.42 -8.88 1.16
C ALA A 27 5.03 -7.99 0.07
N GLU A 28 5.27 -8.55 -1.12
CA GLU A 28 5.80 -7.80 -2.26
C GLU A 28 4.77 -6.80 -2.80
N ALA A 29 3.49 -7.19 -2.89
CA ALA A 29 2.41 -6.29 -3.29
C ALA A 29 2.26 -5.11 -2.32
N LEU A 30 2.36 -5.34 -1.01
CA LEU A 30 2.34 -4.28 -0.01
C LEU A 30 3.55 -3.36 -0.13
N ARG A 31 4.76 -3.93 -0.26
CA ARG A 31 5.98 -3.15 -0.43
C ARG A 31 5.88 -2.22 -1.64
N ARG A 32 5.31 -2.70 -2.75
CA ARG A 32 5.09 -1.91 -3.97
C ARG A 32 4.06 -0.81 -3.77
N ALA A 33 2.93 -1.11 -3.11
CA ALA A 33 1.93 -0.09 -2.77
C ALA A 33 2.53 1.01 -1.87
N GLN A 34 3.34 0.64 -0.87
CA GLN A 34 4.05 1.59 -0.01
C GLN A 34 5.05 2.45 -0.80
N LEU A 35 5.84 1.83 -1.69
CA LEU A 35 6.78 2.56 -2.54
C LEU A 35 6.09 3.54 -3.48
N THR A 36 4.90 3.21 -3.97
CA THR A 36 4.15 4.08 -4.86
C THR A 36 3.50 5.25 -4.11
N LEU A 37 3.03 5.04 -2.87
CA LEU A 37 2.63 6.14 -1.98
C LEU A 37 3.81 7.06 -1.63
N LEU A 38 4.99 6.47 -1.43
CA LEU A 38 6.22 7.23 -1.17
C LEU A 38 6.63 8.09 -2.37
N LYS A 39 6.32 7.63 -3.60
CA LYS A 39 6.49 8.41 -4.84
C LYS A 39 5.40 9.46 -5.07
N ASN A 40 4.27 9.38 -4.34
CA ASN A 40 3.21 10.36 -4.44
C ASN A 40 3.49 11.50 -3.44
N ASP A 41 3.89 12.67 -3.94
CA ASP A 41 4.24 13.83 -3.11
C ASP A 41 3.14 14.21 -2.10
N GLN A 42 1.88 13.91 -2.42
CA GLN A 42 0.71 14.20 -1.60
C GLN A 42 0.58 13.26 -0.38
N PHE A 43 1.14 12.05 -0.46
CA PHE A 43 1.10 11.02 0.60
C PHE A 43 2.49 10.53 1.02
N SER A 44 3.52 11.26 0.63
CA SER A 44 4.94 10.97 0.91
C SER A 44 5.26 10.96 2.41
N HIS A 45 4.46 11.65 3.23
CA HIS A 45 4.66 11.72 4.66
C HIS A 45 4.48 10.35 5.33
N PRO A 46 5.42 9.89 6.18
CA PRO A 46 5.38 8.57 6.82
C PRO A 46 4.08 8.27 7.58
N TYR A 47 3.36 9.31 7.99
CA TYR A 47 2.03 9.20 8.59
C TYR A 47 1.02 8.38 7.76
N TYR A 48 1.09 8.42 6.43
CA TYR A 48 0.12 7.77 5.54
C TYR A 48 0.42 6.31 5.21
N TRP A 49 1.66 5.83 5.40
CA TRP A 49 2.05 4.48 4.97
C TRP A 49 2.77 3.66 6.06
N ALA A 50 3.41 4.31 7.05
CA ALA A 50 4.13 3.62 8.12
C ALA A 50 3.26 2.76 9.08
N PRO A 51 1.98 3.08 9.38
CA PRO A 51 1.18 2.23 10.26
C PRO A 51 0.64 0.97 9.57
N PHE A 52 0.74 0.88 8.24
CA PHE A 52 0.27 -0.27 7.48
C PHE A 52 1.30 -1.40 7.54
N VAL A 53 1.11 -2.29 8.50
CA VAL A 53 1.92 -3.50 8.67
C VAL A 53 1.01 -4.70 8.39
N ILE A 54 1.33 -5.50 7.37
CA ILE A 54 0.66 -6.79 7.18
C ILE A 54 1.13 -7.72 8.29
N ILE A 55 0.17 -8.24 9.07
CA ILE A 55 0.40 -9.27 10.07
C ILE A 55 -0.32 -10.53 9.58
N GLY A 56 0.45 -11.56 9.20
CA GLY A 56 -0.08 -12.83 8.70
C GLY A 56 1.05 -13.71 8.13
N ASP A 57 0.96 -15.02 8.38
CA ASP A 57 1.97 -16.01 8.02
C ASP A 57 2.26 -16.02 6.50
N TRP A 58 3.52 -15.83 6.14
CA TRP A 58 4.04 -15.60 4.78
C TRP A 58 4.31 -16.90 4.02
N ARG A 59 3.39 -17.88 4.11
CA ARG A 59 3.55 -19.17 3.43
C ARG A 59 2.88 -19.21 2.06
#